data_AF-A0A956ZJT8-F1
#
_entry.id   AF-A0A956ZJT8-F1
#
_cell.length_a   1.000
_cell.length_b   1.000
_cell.length_c   1.000
_cell.angle_alpha   90.00
_cell.angle_beta   90.00
_cell.angle_gamma   90.00
#
_symmetry.space_group_name_H-M   'P 1'
#
loop_
_entity.id
_entity.type
_entity.pdbx_description
1 polymer ?
#
loop_
_entity_poly.entity_id
_entity_poly.type
_entity_poly.pdbx_seq_one_letter_code
_entity_poly.pdbx_strand_id
1 'polypeptide(L)'
;MLKHAKEQQAARATVAQRKKRYREEGVAGLADRSSRPHRSPRMTPAAIVAEVCRLPRELAAGPHRIAWKAGDSRLHRLRPPQAHRSQPPHRPGPHDPGGHPLRMSAAW
;
A
#
# COMPACT_ATOMS: atom_id res chain seq x y z
N MET A 1 -3.71 -36.35 -3.32
CA MET A 1 -3.91 -34.99 -3.88
C MET A 1 -4.99 -34.25 -3.10
N LEU A 2 -4.65 -33.55 -2.01
CA LEU A 2 -5.50 -32.50 -1.42
C LEU A 2 -4.68 -31.71 -0.37
N LYS A 3 -3.97 -30.67 -0.82
CA LYS A 3 -3.29 -29.69 0.05
C LYS A 3 -3.76 -28.27 -0.33
N HIS A 4 -5.03 -27.91 -0.10
CA HIS A 4 -5.47 -26.51 -0.31
C HIS A 4 -6.53 -26.03 0.69
N ALA A 5 -6.71 -26.67 1.84
CA ALA A 5 -7.84 -26.38 2.74
C ALA A 5 -7.51 -25.48 3.94
N LYS A 6 -6.44 -24.66 3.91
CA LYS A 6 -5.99 -23.92 5.11
C LYS A 6 -5.59 -22.45 4.94
N GLU A 7 -5.90 -21.77 3.84
CA GLU A 7 -5.35 -20.42 3.59
C GLU A 7 -6.37 -19.32 3.28
N GLN A 8 -7.59 -19.42 3.79
CA GLN A 8 -8.55 -18.33 3.64
C GLN A 8 -9.24 -18.10 4.99
N GLN A 9 -8.63 -17.27 5.84
CA GLN A 9 -9.29 -16.72 7.03
C GLN A 9 -10.31 -15.66 6.59
N ALA A 10 -11.36 -16.09 5.87
CA ALA A 10 -12.48 -15.25 5.52
C ALA A 10 -13.46 -15.21 6.70
N ALA A 11 -13.99 -14.02 7.02
CA ALA A 11 -15.00 -13.88 8.06
C ALA A 11 -16.25 -14.72 7.73
N ARG A 12 -16.97 -15.17 8.76
CA ARG A 12 -18.19 -15.99 8.61
C ARG A 12 -19.21 -15.34 7.67
N ALA A 13 -19.38 -14.02 7.76
CA ALA A 13 -20.27 -13.26 6.88
C ALA A 13 -19.91 -13.39 5.39
N THR A 14 -18.63 -13.34 5.06
CA THR A 14 -18.13 -13.51 3.68
C THR A 14 -18.45 -14.91 3.14
N VAL A 15 -18.26 -15.94 3.97
CA VAL A 15 -18.58 -17.33 3.59
C VAL A 15 -20.08 -17.49 3.40
N ALA A 16 -20.91 -16.91 4.28
CA ALA A 16 -22.37 -16.99 4.18
C ALA A 16 -22.89 -16.36 2.87
N GLN A 17 -22.40 -15.17 2.51
CA GLN A 17 -22.78 -14.53 1.25
C GLN A 17 -22.35 -15.34 0.03
N ARG A 18 -21.11 -15.85 0.00
CA ARG A 18 -20.63 -16.69 -1.11
C ARG A 18 -21.41 -17.98 -1.22
N LYS A 19 -21.80 -18.60 -0.09
CA LYS A 19 -22.64 -19.80 -0.05
C LYS A 19 -24.05 -19.53 -0.56
N LYS A 20 -24.65 -18.38 -0.22
CA LYS A 20 -25.95 -17.96 -0.78
C LYS A 20 -25.87 -17.86 -2.31
N ARG A 21 -24.90 -17.12 -2.84
CA ARG A 21 -24.73 -16.98 -4.30
C ARG A 21 -24.45 -18.30 -5.00
N TYR A 22 -23.66 -19.18 -4.39
CA TYR A 22 -23.41 -20.50 -4.96
C TYR A 22 -24.69 -21.35 -5.08
N ARG A 23 -25.62 -21.22 -4.12
CA ARG A 23 -26.92 -21.91 -4.20
C ARG A 23 -27.83 -21.36 -5.30
N GLU A 24 -27.75 -20.06 -5.58
CA GLU A 24 -28.59 -19.37 -6.56
C GLU A 24 -28.04 -19.45 -7.98
N GLU A 25 -26.72 -19.34 -8.14
CA GLU A 25 -26.04 -19.13 -9.43
C GLU A 25 -24.96 -20.20 -9.74
N GLY A 26 -24.79 -21.19 -8.86
CA GLY A 26 -23.77 -22.23 -9.00
C GLY A 26 -22.35 -21.68 -8.98
N VAL A 27 -21.46 -22.27 -9.78
CA VAL A 27 -20.04 -21.88 -9.87
C VAL A 27 -19.86 -20.43 -10.33
N ALA A 28 -20.75 -19.91 -11.17
CA ALA A 28 -20.72 -18.51 -11.62
C ALA A 28 -20.90 -17.51 -10.46
N GLY A 29 -21.60 -17.91 -9.38
CA GLY A 29 -21.78 -17.13 -8.15
C GLY A 29 -20.48 -16.91 -7.34
N LEU A 30 -19.43 -17.67 -7.64
CA LEU A 30 -18.13 -17.60 -6.97
C LEU A 30 -17.09 -16.74 -7.68
N ALA A 31 -17.39 -16.24 -8.89
CA ALA A 31 -16.54 -15.31 -9.61
C ALA A 31 -16.28 -14.03 -8.78
N ASP A 32 -15.12 -13.41 -9.01
CA ASP A 32 -14.81 -12.12 -8.39
C ASP A 32 -15.82 -11.07 -8.86
N ARG A 33 -16.39 -10.34 -7.90
CA ARG A 33 -17.35 -9.28 -8.18
C ARG A 33 -16.83 -8.01 -7.57
N SER A 34 -16.93 -6.93 -8.34
CA SER A 34 -16.60 -5.60 -7.85
C SER A 34 -17.43 -5.27 -6.61
N SER A 35 -16.79 -5.07 -5.47
CA SER A 35 -17.40 -4.55 -4.24
C SER A 35 -17.64 -3.04 -4.28
N ARG A 36 -17.51 -2.40 -5.45
CA ARG A 36 -17.70 -0.95 -5.59
C ARG A 36 -19.17 -0.59 -5.32
N PRO A 37 -19.43 0.50 -4.58
CA PRO A 37 -20.79 0.97 -4.32
C PRO A 37 -21.47 1.40 -5.64
N HIS A 38 -22.78 1.21 -5.73
CA HIS A 38 -23.56 1.60 -6.91
C HIS A 38 -23.51 3.12 -7.19
N ARG A 39 -23.42 3.94 -6.14
CA ARG A 39 -23.30 5.40 -6.26
C ARG A 39 -22.15 5.92 -5.41
N SER A 40 -21.33 6.78 -6.02
CA SER A 40 -20.22 7.47 -5.37
C SER A 40 -20.26 8.95 -5.77
N PRO A 41 -21.10 9.78 -5.11
CA PRO A 41 -21.28 11.19 -5.48
C PRO A 41 -20.01 12.04 -5.32
N ARG A 42 -19.03 11.56 -4.53
CA ARG A 42 -17.72 12.20 -4.33
C ARG A 42 -16.59 11.42 -5.00
N MET A 43 -16.89 10.68 -6.08
CA MET A 43 -15.88 9.91 -6.80
C MET A 43 -14.77 10.83 -7.29
N THR A 44 -13.54 10.47 -6.98
CA THR A 44 -12.35 11.19 -7.45
C THR A 44 -12.27 11.07 -8.98
N PRO A 45 -12.10 12.18 -9.72
CA PRO A 45 -11.90 12.15 -11.16
C PRO A 45 -10.73 11.24 -11.56
N ALA A 46 -10.88 10.52 -12.68
CA ALA A 46 -9.89 9.54 -13.13
C ALA A 46 -8.49 10.13 -13.33
N ALA A 47 -8.39 11.40 -13.77
CA ALA A 47 -7.12 12.11 -13.91
C ALA A 47 -6.37 12.24 -12.56
N ILE A 48 -7.09 12.60 -11.49
CA ILE A 48 -6.51 12.69 -10.14
C ILE A 48 -6.12 11.29 -9.63
N VAL A 49 -6.93 10.26 -9.90
CA VAL A 49 -6.60 8.87 -9.55
C VAL A 49 -5.29 8.43 -10.22
N ALA A 50 -5.12 8.73 -11.51
CA ALA A 50 -3.90 8.40 -12.25
C ALA A 50 -2.67 9.08 -11.61
N GLU A 51 -2.80 10.36 -11.23
CA GLU A 51 -1.72 11.11 -10.60
C GLU A 51 -1.36 10.55 -9.21
N VAL A 52 -2.35 10.21 -8.38
CA VAL A 52 -2.15 9.55 -7.08
C VAL A 52 -1.46 8.19 -7.23
N CYS A 53 -1.74 7.44 -8.30
CA CYS A 53 -1.06 6.19 -8.56
C CYS A 53 0.38 6.37 -9.04
N ARG A 54 0.68 7.46 -9.76
CA ARG A 54 1.99 7.77 -10.35
C ARG A 54 2.97 8.35 -9.34
N LEU A 55 2.56 9.35 -8.57
CA LEU A 55 3.41 10.13 -7.67
C LEU A 55 4.22 9.33 -6.63
N PRO A 56 3.70 8.25 -6.00
CA PRO A 56 4.49 7.45 -5.06
C PRO A 56 5.73 6.81 -5.71
N ARG A 57 5.62 6.41 -7.00
CA ARG A 57 6.71 5.77 -7.73
C ARG A 57 7.84 6.74 -8.07
N GLU A 58 7.48 7.98 -8.38
CA GLU A 58 8.45 8.98 -8.85
C GLU A 58 9.10 9.77 -7.71
N LEU A 59 8.35 10.03 -6.64
CA LEU A 59 8.79 10.97 -5.59
C LEU A 59 9.07 10.30 -4.25
N ALA A 60 8.80 9.00 -4.11
CA ALA A 60 8.76 8.29 -2.83
C ALA A 60 7.99 9.09 -1.75
N ALA A 61 6.95 9.81 -2.18
CA ALA A 61 6.30 10.85 -1.41
C ALA A 61 5.18 10.30 -0.51
N GLY A 62 5.08 10.85 0.69
CA GLY A 62 3.97 10.56 1.60
C GLY A 62 2.65 11.22 1.17
N PRO A 63 1.53 10.87 1.85
CA PRO A 63 0.17 11.30 1.51
C PRO A 63 0.01 12.82 1.35
N HIS A 64 0.66 13.60 2.22
CA HIS A 64 0.56 15.07 2.20
C HIS A 64 1.11 15.68 0.90
N ARG A 65 2.27 15.22 0.44
CA ARG A 65 2.89 15.71 -0.80
C ARG A 65 2.09 15.26 -2.03
N ILE A 66 1.50 14.06 -1.98
CA ILE A 66 0.63 13.56 -3.04
C ILE A 66 -0.64 14.41 -3.12
N ALA A 67 -1.29 14.71 -1.98
CA ALA A 67 -2.48 15.55 -1.93
C ALA A 67 -2.24 16.96 -2.48
N TRP A 68 -1.10 17.57 -2.13
CA TRP A 68 -0.70 18.87 -2.65
C TRP A 68 -0.53 18.85 -4.18
N LYS A 69 0.23 17.89 -4.71
CA LYS A 69 0.49 17.79 -6.15
C LYS A 69 -0.74 17.42 -6.97
N ALA A 70 -1.59 16.56 -6.44
CA ALA A 70 -2.82 16.13 -7.10
C ALA A 70 -3.96 17.17 -6.97
N GLY A 71 -3.77 18.24 -6.20
CA GLY A 71 -4.76 19.31 -6.04
C GLY A 71 -6.01 18.92 -5.25
N ASP A 72 -5.99 17.81 -4.52
CA ASP A 72 -7.12 17.35 -3.72
C ASP A 72 -6.68 17.06 -2.28
N SER A 73 -7.04 17.98 -1.38
CA SER A 73 -6.65 17.92 0.03
C SER A 73 -7.17 16.66 0.71
N ARG A 74 -8.28 16.06 0.27
CA ARG A 74 -8.87 14.86 0.88
C ARG A 74 -7.94 13.64 0.78
N LEU A 75 -6.97 13.70 -0.13
CA LEU A 75 -6.01 12.62 -0.36
C LEU A 75 -4.95 12.50 0.75
N HIS A 76 -4.82 13.47 1.66
CA HIS A 76 -3.85 13.40 2.75
C HIS A 76 -4.08 12.20 3.69
N ARG A 77 -5.32 11.69 3.75
CA ARG A 77 -5.69 10.51 4.55
C ARG A 77 -5.40 9.20 3.83
N LEU A 78 -5.18 9.23 2.51
CA LEU A 78 -4.91 8.01 1.77
C LEU A 78 -3.63 7.38 2.27
N ARG A 79 -3.66 6.06 2.46
CA ARG A 79 -2.45 5.26 2.55
C ARG A 79 -2.01 5.00 1.10
N PRO A 80 -0.98 5.67 0.57
CA PRO A 80 -0.55 5.46 -0.80
C PRO A 80 -0.16 3.99 -0.97
N PRO A 81 -0.33 3.42 -2.18
CA PRO A 81 0.24 2.13 -2.48
C PRO A 81 1.72 2.20 -2.14
N GLN A 82 2.21 1.25 -1.32
CA GLN A 82 3.62 1.15 -1.03
C GLN A 82 4.31 0.99 -2.39
N ALA A 83 4.98 2.03 -2.89
CA ALA A 83 6.09 1.78 -3.80
C ALA A 83 6.97 0.83 -3.00
N HIS A 84 7.27 -0.36 -3.53
CA HIS A 84 8.33 -1.18 -2.98
C HIS A 84 9.53 -0.24 -2.93
N ARG A 85 9.79 0.31 -1.76
CA ARG A 85 10.86 1.26 -1.55
C ARG A 85 12.07 0.41 -1.78
N SER A 86 12.65 0.46 -2.99
CA SER A 86 14.06 0.19 -3.17
C SER A 86 14.69 0.95 -2.02
N GLN A 87 15.18 0.23 -1.01
CA GLN A 87 15.85 0.89 0.09
C GLN A 87 16.81 1.88 -0.57
N PRO A 88 16.78 3.17 -0.24
CA PRO A 88 17.83 4.05 -0.73
C PRO A 88 19.13 3.33 -0.39
N PRO A 89 20.06 3.12 -1.35
CA PRO A 89 21.27 2.38 -1.07
C PRO A 89 21.80 3.00 0.21
N HIS A 90 21.91 2.17 1.26
CA HIS A 90 22.54 2.58 2.50
C HIS A 90 23.92 3.06 2.04
N ARG A 91 24.10 4.38 1.90
CA ARG A 91 25.43 4.94 1.74
C ARG A 91 26.06 4.61 3.07
N PRO A 92 26.99 3.65 3.15
CA PRO A 92 27.73 3.53 4.39
C PRO A 92 28.33 4.92 4.62
N GLY A 93 28.02 5.52 5.78
CA GLY A 93 28.86 6.60 6.27
C GLY A 93 30.31 6.11 6.23
N PRO A 94 31.30 7.00 6.08
CA PRO A 94 32.70 6.57 6.06
C PRO A 94 32.97 5.75 7.32
N HIS A 95 32.96 4.43 7.17
CA HIS A 95 33.42 3.51 8.18
C HIS A 95 34.92 3.48 7.96
N ASP A 96 35.65 3.99 8.93
CA ASP A 96 37.08 3.84 9.00
C ASP A 96 37.35 2.36 9.36
N PRO A 97 37.96 1.55 8.48
CA PRO A 97 38.19 0.14 8.77
C PRO A 97 39.44 -0.08 9.63
N GLY A 98 40.09 0.98 10.14
CA GLY A 98 41.33 0.85 10.88
C GLY A 98 41.52 1.85 12.00
N GLY A 99 41.33 1.40 13.24
CA GLY A 99 42.28 1.75 14.30
C GLY A 99 41.82 2.75 15.36
N HIS A 100 41.48 2.19 16.52
CA HIS A 100 41.78 2.67 17.88
C HIS A 100 41.37 4.09 18.36
N PRO A 101 40.93 4.20 19.62
CA PRO A 101 40.54 5.48 20.20
C PRO A 101 41.78 6.34 20.47
N LEU A 102 41.94 7.44 19.75
CA LEU A 102 42.89 8.48 20.16
C LEU A 102 42.28 9.31 21.29
N ARG A 103 42.57 8.82 22.50
CA ARG A 103 42.56 9.56 23.75
C ARG A 103 43.70 10.59 23.74
N MET A 104 43.40 11.86 23.51
CA MET A 104 44.22 13.03 23.95
C MET A 104 43.23 14.20 24.13
N SER A 105 42.93 14.70 25.33
CA SER A 105 43.77 15.39 26.31
C SER A 105 44.46 16.64 25.76
N ALA A 106 43.80 17.79 25.98
CA ALA A 106 44.28 19.17 26.15
C ALA A 106 43.13 20.08 25.68
N ALA A 107 42.81 21.24 26.23
CA ALA A 107 43.20 22.01 27.39
C ALA A 107 42.23 23.23 27.37
N TRP A 108 41.88 23.72 28.57
CA TRP A 108 41.04 24.90 28.90
C TRP A 108 39.53 24.70 28.87
#